data_AF-A0A5C6VPJ6-F1
#
_entry.id   AF-A0A5C6VPJ6-F1
#
_cell.length_a   1.000
_cell.length_b   1.000
_cell.length_c   1.000
_cell.angle_alpha   90.00
_cell.angle_beta   90.00
_cell.angle_gamma   90.00
#
_symmetry.space_group_name_H-M   'P 1'
#
loop_
_entity.id
_entity.type
_entity.pdbx_description
1 polymer ?
#
loop_
_entity_poly.entity_id
_entity_poly.type
_entity_poly.pdbx_seq_one_letter_code
_entity_poly.pdbx_strand_id
1 'polypeptide(L)'
;MRNNYIISVKDHKQDINLTVRGLYFFQGFQVLESYTPQNDKCYYLFFYKNQFLTGRKTTKIKQQSFLKQILTKGVSISSPHPLLTSFLTNSSISTFPSLNTLWKNINNIFPKDEAFHILSAFDCYLKKEDILALMKKSFLQFRRNGKFLHAYRILQIAREKYPTNKWATSLITHMDYQKYSIHYQSEIETLLTYDPLYAENQLYLHKETDHIYALLQKKLRSESRIIECLSLHCNYLSTNPQKFDDYFHDIKTILQSNFTKQETIDILYILYNQQSFIENKTKIQEHLLSHLKSEKLYKDIFMILTENKIPQTLNQTDLLIEAIAHLDAKALSFDTFLAENLTSTNNQQLEKLIVTLLPRLFEAHDIKYTYNWLKPLMHMSLPSINTIKKMYEISEEPDKQLDMGELYYELKQLPQAIDCFLWDIEMNPTNSSPIKWLIKLYGELGMTEESKTYQYLYKEIQKSS
;
A
#
# COMPACT_ATOMS: atom_id res chain seq x y z
N MET A 1 10.92 2.71 -10.73
CA MET A 1 11.50 4.04 -10.44
C MET A 1 10.73 4.62 -9.26
N ARG A 2 11.40 5.03 -8.17
CA ARG A 2 10.71 5.63 -7.02
C ARG A 2 10.20 7.01 -7.43
N ASN A 3 8.89 7.16 -7.60
CA ASN A 3 8.25 8.45 -7.84
C ASN A 3 8.37 9.29 -6.57
N ASN A 4 9.46 10.05 -6.48
CA ASN A 4 9.65 11.03 -5.43
C ASN A 4 8.65 12.17 -5.64
N TYR A 5 7.81 12.45 -4.65
CA TYR A 5 6.88 13.58 -4.72
C TYR A 5 7.65 14.89 -4.63
N ILE A 6 7.56 15.70 -5.69
CA ILE A 6 8.17 17.03 -5.74
C ILE A 6 7.06 18.07 -5.58
N ILE A 7 7.19 18.93 -4.58
CA ILE A 7 6.34 20.11 -4.40
C ILE A 7 7.14 21.36 -4.78
N SER A 8 6.50 22.30 -5.46
CA SER A 8 7.08 23.61 -5.80
C SER A 8 6.50 24.66 -4.88
N VAL A 9 7.34 25.43 -4.18
CA VAL A 9 6.90 26.46 -3.24
C VAL A 9 7.62 27.78 -3.47
N LYS A 10 6.89 28.89 -3.39
CA LYS A 10 7.44 30.24 -3.49
C LYS A 10 7.96 30.73 -2.15
N ASP A 11 9.28 30.91 -2.05
CA ASP A 11 9.94 31.56 -0.92
C ASP A 11 10.57 32.87 -1.38
N HIS A 12 10.08 34.01 -0.89
CA HIS A 12 10.61 35.34 -1.20
C HIS A 12 10.93 35.60 -2.71
N LYS A 13 10.04 35.16 -3.61
CA LYS A 13 10.13 35.23 -5.09
C LYS A 13 10.98 34.17 -5.80
N GLN A 14 11.58 33.23 -5.08
CA GLN A 14 12.25 32.07 -5.67
C GLN A 14 11.35 30.83 -5.56
N ASP A 15 11.22 30.10 -6.67
CA ASP A 15 10.57 28.79 -6.67
C ASP A 15 11.55 27.75 -6.13
N ILE A 16 11.20 27.16 -5.00
CA ILE A 16 11.96 26.08 -4.36
C ILE A 16 11.22 24.77 -4.63
N ASN A 17 11.89 23.87 -5.32
CA ASN A 17 11.42 22.50 -5.46
C ASN A 17 11.87 21.67 -4.26
N LEU A 18 10.96 20.90 -3.68
CA LEU A 18 11.21 20.07 -2.51
C LEU A 18 10.71 18.66 -2.76
N THR A 19 11.59 17.69 -2.58
CA THR A 19 11.27 16.27 -2.56
C THR A 19 10.76 15.87 -1.18
N VAL A 20 9.53 15.39 -1.10
CA VAL A 20 8.89 14.95 0.15
C VAL A 20 9.42 13.59 0.56
N ARG A 21 9.89 13.49 1.81
CA ARG A 21 10.40 12.26 2.42
C ARG A 21 9.38 11.59 3.33
N GLY A 22 8.59 12.37 4.05
CA GLY A 22 7.56 11.81 4.93
C GLY A 22 6.59 12.84 5.49
N LEU A 23 5.53 12.34 6.11
CA LEU A 23 4.46 13.11 6.74
C LEU A 23 4.22 12.59 8.15
N TYR A 24 4.12 13.50 9.11
CA TYR A 24 3.95 13.19 10.52
C TYR A 24 2.64 13.79 11.05
N PHE A 25 1.86 12.99 11.77
CA PHE A 25 0.60 13.41 12.40
C PHE A 25 0.73 13.40 13.92
N PHE A 26 0.43 14.52 14.58
CA PHE A 26 0.42 14.59 16.04
C PHE A 26 -0.37 15.80 16.56
N GLN A 27 -1.37 15.56 17.42
CA GLN A 27 -2.15 16.61 18.11
C GLN A 27 -2.68 17.70 17.15
N GLY A 28 -3.26 17.28 16.02
CA GLY A 28 -3.80 18.17 15.00
C GLY A 28 -2.79 18.78 14.03
N PHE A 29 -1.49 18.58 14.25
CA PHE A 29 -0.48 18.99 13.28
C PHE A 29 -0.23 17.90 12.24
N GLN A 30 -0.05 18.34 11.01
CA GLN A 30 0.54 17.54 9.94
C GLN A 30 1.85 18.22 9.52
N VAL A 31 2.97 17.51 9.60
CA VAL A 31 4.29 18.06 9.28
C VAL A 31 4.91 17.25 8.15
N LEU A 32 5.18 17.89 7.01
CA LEU A 32 5.95 17.27 5.94
C LEU A 32 7.43 17.50 6.18
N GLU A 33 8.21 16.43 6.10
CA GLU A 33 9.65 16.49 5.98
C GLU A 33 10.03 16.41 4.50
N SER A 34 10.73 17.44 4.01
CA SER A 34 11.11 17.54 2.61
C SER A 34 12.54 18.05 2.46
N TYR A 35 13.18 17.68 1.35
CA TYR A 35 14.56 18.05 1.03
C TYR A 35 14.62 18.72 -0.35
N THR A 36 15.59 19.59 -0.57
CA THR A 36 15.93 20.02 -1.93
C THR A 36 16.33 18.83 -2.82
N PRO A 37 16.24 18.92 -4.16
CA PRO A 37 16.59 17.82 -5.05
C PRO A 37 18.04 17.33 -4.86
N GLN A 38 18.96 18.23 -4.49
CA GLN A 38 20.36 17.93 -4.18
C GLN A 38 20.55 17.32 -2.78
N ASN A 39 19.48 17.18 -1.99
CA ASN A 39 19.48 16.67 -0.63
C ASN A 39 20.37 17.44 0.35
N ASP A 40 20.68 18.71 0.06
CA ASP A 40 21.58 19.56 0.84
C ASP A 40 20.84 20.38 1.92
N LYS A 41 19.52 20.58 1.78
CA LYS A 41 18.71 21.41 2.68
C LYS A 41 17.42 20.70 3.05
N CYS A 42 17.19 20.56 4.35
CA CYS A 42 15.93 20.05 4.91
C CYS A 42 14.95 21.20 5.19
N TYR A 43 13.68 20.97 4.86
CA TYR A 43 12.56 21.86 5.11
C TYR A 43 11.46 21.07 5.83
N TYR A 44 10.89 21.68 6.87
CA TYR A 44 9.64 21.19 7.48
C TYR A 44 8.49 22.12 7.11
N LEU A 45 7.45 21.56 6.52
CA LEU A 45 6.21 22.28 6.20
C LEU A 45 5.15 21.91 7.21
N PHE A 46 4.52 22.91 7.80
CA PHE A 46 3.58 22.77 8.89
C PHE A 46 2.16 23.01 8.40
N PHE A 47 1.27 22.12 8.79
CA PHE A 47 -0.17 22.23 8.66
C PHE A 47 -0.79 22.04 10.03
N TYR A 48 -1.95 22.64 10.24
CA TYR A 48 -2.76 22.40 11.41
C TYR A 48 -4.21 22.18 10.98
N LYS A 49 -4.77 21.03 11.35
CA LYS A 49 -6.11 20.58 10.94
C LYS A 49 -6.32 20.72 9.42
N ASN A 50 -5.37 20.18 8.65
CA ASN A 50 -5.35 20.23 7.17
C ASN A 50 -5.16 21.62 6.54
N GLN A 51 -4.94 22.68 7.34
CA GLN A 51 -4.67 24.01 6.81
C GLN A 51 -3.16 24.28 6.80
N PHE A 52 -2.63 24.67 5.63
CA PHE A 52 -1.22 25.03 5.50
C PHE A 52 -0.89 26.29 6.29
N LEU A 53 0.20 26.23 7.07
CA LEU A 53 0.68 27.34 7.88
C LEU A 53 1.90 28.01 7.24
N THR A 54 3.01 27.27 7.12
CA THR A 54 4.28 27.77 6.59
C THR A 54 5.28 26.63 6.37
N GLY A 55 6.42 26.94 5.73
CA GLY A 55 7.59 26.08 5.69
C GLY A 55 8.82 26.77 6.29
N ARG A 56 9.71 25.96 6.87
CA ARG A 56 10.98 26.44 7.44
C ARG A 56 12.13 25.53 7.06
N LYS A 57 13.21 26.15 6.58
CA LYS A 57 14.50 25.51 6.44
C LYS A 57 15.04 25.17 7.82
N THR A 58 15.49 23.93 8.02
CA THR A 58 15.89 23.42 9.33
C THR A 58 17.23 22.73 9.25
N THR A 59 18.20 23.28 9.98
CA THR A 59 19.55 22.71 10.08
C THR A 59 19.74 21.87 11.33
N LYS A 60 19.06 22.23 12.43
CA LYS A 60 19.12 21.53 13.71
C LYS A 60 17.75 21.55 14.37
N ILE A 61 17.38 20.44 15.00
CA ILE A 61 16.15 20.32 15.79
C ILE A 61 16.51 20.39 17.26
N LYS A 62 15.93 21.34 18.00
CA LYS A 62 16.14 21.45 19.45
C LYS A 62 15.50 20.23 20.15
N GLN A 63 16.22 19.59 21.07
CA GLN A 63 15.75 18.34 21.71
C GLN A 63 14.43 18.47 22.46
N GLN A 64 14.18 19.63 23.07
CA GLN A 64 12.95 19.91 23.81
C GLN A 64 11.99 20.80 23.00
N SER A 65 12.07 20.77 21.65
CA SER A 65 11.08 21.46 20.81
C SER A 65 9.83 20.62 20.65
N PHE A 66 8.70 21.28 20.39
CA PHE A 66 7.49 20.58 20.02
C PHE A 66 7.63 19.87 18.67
N LEU A 67 8.38 20.43 17.72
CA LEU A 67 8.73 19.75 16.46
C LEU A 67 9.41 18.40 16.72
N LYS A 68 10.35 18.32 17.67
CA LYS A 68 10.98 17.03 18.02
C LYS A 68 9.95 16.02 18.51
N GLN A 69 8.96 16.46 19.30
CA GLN A 69 7.88 15.59 19.77
C GLN A 69 6.99 15.09 18.63
N ILE A 70 6.63 15.95 17.68
CA ILE A 70 5.84 15.54 16.49
C ILE A 70 6.58 14.43 15.75
N LEU A 71 7.89 14.60 15.52
CA LEU A 71 8.69 13.63 14.76
C LEU A 71 8.94 12.31 15.49
N THR A 72 8.92 12.29 16.83
CA THR A 72 9.20 11.08 17.62
C THR A 72 7.98 10.39 18.20
N LYS A 73 6.90 11.13 18.47
CA LYS A 73 5.66 10.61 19.07
C LYS A 73 4.48 10.57 18.09
N GLY A 74 4.59 11.26 16.96
CA GLY A 74 3.58 11.26 15.91
C GLY A 74 3.58 9.98 15.08
N VAL A 75 2.47 9.76 14.38
CA VAL A 75 2.37 8.70 13.37
C VAL A 75 3.03 9.18 12.10
N SER A 76 3.97 8.40 11.57
CA SER A 76 4.74 8.76 10.37
C SER A 76 4.33 7.95 9.16
N ILE A 77 4.21 8.61 8.01
CA ILE A 77 4.07 8.01 6.69
C ILE A 77 5.32 8.36 5.88
N SER A 78 5.97 7.34 5.32
CA SER A 78 7.15 7.52 4.46
C SER A 78 6.76 7.65 3.00
N SER A 79 7.49 8.46 2.24
CA SER A 79 7.31 8.59 0.78
C SER A 79 8.00 7.42 0.05
N PRO A 80 7.42 6.87 -1.04
CA PRO A 80 6.09 7.19 -1.58
C PRO A 80 4.96 6.46 -0.83
N HIS A 81 3.81 7.11 -0.66
CA HIS A 81 2.63 6.50 -0.04
C HIS A 81 1.32 7.14 -0.55
N PRO A 82 0.25 6.38 -0.85
CA PRO A 82 -1.00 6.93 -1.39
C PRO A 82 -1.66 7.98 -0.47
N LEU A 83 -1.65 7.74 0.85
CA LEU A 83 -2.13 8.74 1.83
C LEU A 83 -1.36 10.07 1.78
N LEU A 84 -0.05 10.02 1.48
CA LEU A 84 0.73 11.23 1.28
C LEU A 84 0.28 11.95 0.01
N THR A 85 0.05 11.22 -1.07
CA THR A 85 -0.47 11.74 -2.34
C THR A 85 -1.82 12.42 -2.13
N SER A 86 -2.77 11.72 -1.50
CA SER A 86 -4.10 12.22 -1.21
C SER A 86 -4.04 13.48 -0.32
N PHE A 87 -3.15 13.50 0.68
CA PHE A 87 -2.92 14.69 1.50
C PHE A 87 -2.42 15.87 0.67
N LEU A 88 -1.42 15.66 -0.19
CA LEU A 88 -0.83 16.71 -1.01
C LEU A 88 -1.79 17.24 -2.08
N THR A 89 -2.56 16.36 -2.73
CA THR A 89 -3.57 16.75 -3.74
C THR A 89 -4.66 17.64 -3.13
N ASN A 90 -5.06 17.36 -1.89
CA ASN A 90 -6.07 18.13 -1.19
C ASN A 90 -5.52 19.36 -0.46
N SER A 91 -4.20 19.52 -0.40
CA SER A 91 -3.54 20.61 0.33
C SER A 91 -3.11 21.74 -0.60
N SER A 92 -3.56 22.96 -0.31
CA SER A 92 -3.06 24.15 -1.00
C SER A 92 -1.78 24.68 -0.31
N ILE A 93 -0.63 24.28 -0.84
CA ILE A 93 0.66 24.80 -0.38
C ILE A 93 0.89 26.16 -1.03
N SER A 94 1.08 27.19 -0.20
CA SER A 94 1.32 28.57 -0.63
C SER A 94 2.71 29.05 -0.22
N THR A 95 2.93 30.36 -0.26
CA THR A 95 4.22 30.97 0.09
C THR A 95 4.61 30.71 1.54
N PHE A 96 5.90 30.81 1.87
CA PHE A 96 6.38 30.75 3.26
C PHE A 96 6.30 32.12 3.95
N PRO A 97 5.23 32.45 4.73
CA PRO A 97 5.17 33.73 5.43
C PRO A 97 6.30 33.83 6.47
N SER A 98 6.70 35.07 6.80
CA SER A 98 7.55 35.32 7.98
C SER A 98 6.85 34.89 9.28
N LEU A 99 7.59 34.61 10.36
CA LEU A 99 6.98 34.20 11.64
C LEU A 99 6.03 35.27 12.19
N ASN A 100 6.31 36.56 11.97
CA ASN A 100 5.45 37.65 12.38
C ASN A 100 4.14 37.69 11.58
N THR A 101 4.23 37.51 10.26
CA THR A 101 3.05 37.43 9.38
C THR A 101 2.21 36.20 9.71
N LEU A 102 2.87 35.06 9.90
CA LEU A 102 2.23 33.81 10.31
C LEU A 102 1.48 33.99 11.62
N TRP A 103 2.11 34.59 12.65
CA TRP A 103 1.46 34.83 13.93
C TRP A 103 0.24 35.74 13.81
N LYS A 104 0.28 36.77 12.96
CA LYS A 104 -0.90 37.61 12.67
C LYS A 104 -2.02 36.80 12.03
N ASN A 105 -1.70 35.96 11.03
CA ASN A 105 -2.69 35.14 10.34
C ASN A 105 -3.34 34.12 11.28
N ILE A 106 -2.54 33.37 12.05
CA ILE A 106 -3.03 32.40 13.03
C ILE A 106 -3.97 33.09 14.02
N ASN A 107 -3.60 34.26 14.53
CA ASN A 107 -4.40 35.01 15.49
C ASN A 107 -5.73 35.54 14.96
N ASN A 108 -5.87 35.65 13.64
CA ASN A 108 -7.10 36.10 12.99
C ASN A 108 -8.04 34.93 12.70
N ILE A 109 -7.48 33.75 12.43
CA ILE A 109 -8.23 32.56 12.04
C ILE A 109 -8.65 31.74 13.27
N PHE A 110 -7.76 31.57 14.24
CA PHE A 110 -7.97 30.67 15.37
C PHE A 110 -8.27 31.42 16.68
N PRO A 111 -9.05 30.81 17.58
CA PRO A 111 -9.17 31.25 18.97
C PRO A 111 -7.79 31.43 19.62
N LYS A 112 -7.65 32.37 20.56
CA LYS A 112 -6.33 32.74 21.11
C LYS A 112 -5.59 31.59 21.80
N ASP A 113 -6.30 30.77 22.54
CA ASP A 113 -5.79 29.53 23.15
C ASP A 113 -5.24 28.59 22.07
N GLU A 114 -6.03 28.28 21.04
CA GLU A 114 -5.59 27.42 19.93
C GLU A 114 -4.43 28.06 19.13
N ALA A 115 -4.45 29.37 18.92
CA ALA A 115 -3.35 30.11 18.30
C ALA A 115 -2.03 29.94 19.05
N PHE A 116 -2.05 29.96 20.39
CA PHE A 116 -0.85 29.72 21.20
C PHE A 116 -0.37 28.27 21.16
N HIS A 117 -1.30 27.31 21.05
CA HIS A 117 -0.96 25.92 20.79
C HIS A 117 -0.25 25.78 19.44
N ILE A 118 -0.76 26.41 18.38
CA ILE A 118 -0.12 26.45 17.05
C ILE A 118 1.26 27.11 17.12
N LEU A 119 1.37 28.27 17.79
CA LEU A 119 2.64 28.99 17.94
C LEU A 119 3.72 28.14 18.64
N SER A 120 3.33 27.28 19.58
CA SER A 120 4.26 26.41 20.30
C SER A 120 4.99 25.42 19.39
N ALA A 121 4.43 25.06 18.22
CA ALA A 121 5.11 24.23 17.23
C ALA A 121 6.35 24.87 16.60
N PHE A 122 6.49 26.19 16.74
CA PHE A 122 7.60 26.95 16.19
C PHE A 122 8.69 27.26 17.21
N ASP A 123 8.68 26.64 18.39
CA ASP A 123 9.71 26.80 19.44
C ASP A 123 11.10 26.26 19.01
N CYS A 124 11.17 25.50 17.91
CA CYS A 124 12.41 25.16 17.24
C CYS A 124 13.06 26.39 16.56
N TYR A 125 12.25 27.36 16.11
CA TYR A 125 12.68 28.54 15.35
C TYR A 125 12.59 29.84 16.14
N LEU A 126 11.72 29.90 17.15
CA LEU A 126 11.57 31.01 18.07
C LEU A 126 12.28 30.71 19.40
N LYS A 127 12.60 31.76 20.16
CA LYS A 127 13.04 31.60 21.55
C LYS A 127 11.83 31.29 22.42
N LYS A 128 11.99 30.37 23.38
CA LYS A 128 10.90 29.95 24.27
C LYS A 128 10.40 31.14 25.10
N GLU A 129 11.31 32.03 25.46
CA GLU A 129 11.07 33.24 26.23
C GLU A 129 10.13 34.20 25.49
N ASP A 130 10.29 34.34 24.18
CA ASP A 130 9.46 35.22 23.34
C ASP A 130 8.02 34.68 23.25
N ILE A 131 7.86 33.37 23.06
CA ILE A 131 6.54 32.71 23.06
C ILE A 131 5.86 32.89 24.42
N LEU A 132 6.58 32.64 25.51
CA LEU A 132 6.07 32.80 26.87
C LEU A 132 5.73 34.26 27.20
N ALA A 133 6.48 35.23 26.70
CA ALA A 133 6.16 36.66 26.86
C ALA A 133 4.85 37.03 26.17
N LEU A 134 4.59 36.50 24.97
CA LEU A 134 3.31 36.67 24.27
C LEU A 134 2.16 36.01 25.03
N MET A 135 2.35 34.77 25.51
CA MET A 135 1.37 34.06 26.35
C MET A 135 1.04 34.85 27.62
N LYS A 136 2.06 35.37 28.33
CA LYS A 136 1.90 36.21 29.53
C LYS A 136 1.07 37.46 29.24
N LYS A 137 1.36 38.16 28.13
CA LYS A 137 0.63 39.37 27.74
C LYS A 137 -0.86 39.06 27.53
N SER A 138 -1.18 38.00 26.78
CA SER A 138 -2.56 37.60 26.53
C SER A 138 -3.26 37.06 27.78
N PHE A 139 -2.54 36.33 28.63
CA PHE A 139 -3.03 35.89 29.94
C PHE A 139 -3.48 37.07 30.81
N LEU A 140 -2.61 38.09 30.95
CA LEU A 140 -2.93 39.29 31.73
C LEU A 140 -4.12 40.05 31.14
N GLN A 141 -4.21 40.13 29.81
CA GLN A 141 -5.35 40.75 29.14
C GLN A 141 -6.66 40.01 29.42
N PHE A 142 -6.67 38.68 29.32
CA PHE A 142 -7.85 37.89 29.65
C PHE A 142 -8.25 38.03 31.12
N ARG A 143 -7.27 38.05 32.03
CA ARG A 143 -7.53 38.24 33.45
C ARG A 143 -8.14 39.61 33.75
N ARG A 144 -7.61 40.70 33.15
CA ARG A 144 -8.16 42.06 33.27
C ARG A 144 -9.58 42.17 32.75
N ASN A 145 -9.90 41.42 31.69
CA ASN A 145 -11.22 41.41 31.06
C ASN A 145 -12.20 40.40 31.70
N GLY A 146 -11.86 39.81 32.86
CA GLY A 146 -12.71 38.82 33.55
C GLY A 146 -12.82 37.46 32.85
N LYS A 147 -12.07 37.22 31.77
CA LYS A 147 -12.07 35.98 30.97
C LYS A 147 -11.15 34.93 31.59
N PHE A 148 -11.41 34.55 32.85
CA PHE A 148 -10.53 33.68 33.63
C PHE A 148 -10.35 32.27 33.05
N LEU A 149 -11.36 31.69 32.39
CA LEU A 149 -11.23 30.39 31.73
C LEU A 149 -10.19 30.43 30.60
N HIS A 150 -10.24 31.45 29.73
CA HIS A 150 -9.23 31.59 28.67
C HIS A 150 -7.83 31.85 29.24
N ALA A 151 -7.73 32.60 30.34
CA ALA A 151 -6.46 32.77 31.06
C ALA A 151 -5.95 31.41 31.59
N TYR A 152 -6.83 30.59 32.16
CA TYR A 152 -6.50 29.25 32.63
C TYR A 152 -6.03 28.32 31.49
N ARG A 153 -6.70 28.35 30.33
CA ARG A 153 -6.29 27.60 29.14
C ARG A 153 -4.90 27.97 28.65
N ILE A 154 -4.53 29.26 28.67
CA ILE A 154 -3.15 29.68 28.36
C ILE A 154 -2.15 29.08 29.35
N LEU A 155 -2.47 29.07 30.65
CA LEU A 155 -1.60 28.44 31.66
C LEU A 155 -1.46 26.93 31.41
N GLN A 156 -2.54 26.25 31.01
CA GLN A 156 -2.50 24.83 30.64
C GLN A 156 -1.55 24.58 29.47
N ILE A 157 -1.70 25.32 28.37
CA ILE A 157 -0.81 25.20 27.20
C ILE A 157 0.65 25.46 27.60
N ALA A 158 0.89 26.53 28.36
CA ALA A 158 2.24 26.87 28.81
C ALA A 158 2.85 25.77 29.70
N ARG A 159 2.05 25.16 30.59
CA ARG A 159 2.47 24.05 31.45
C ARG A 159 2.77 22.79 30.66
N GLU A 160 1.92 22.43 29.70
CA GLU A 160 2.09 21.24 28.86
C GLU A 160 3.32 21.34 27.95
N LYS A 161 3.51 22.49 27.29
CA LYS A 161 4.60 22.68 26.32
C LYS A 161 5.93 23.07 26.99
N TYR A 162 5.88 23.73 28.15
CA TYR A 162 7.04 24.22 28.88
C TYR A 162 6.96 23.88 30.39
N PRO A 163 7.04 22.58 30.77
CA PRO A 163 6.79 22.13 32.14
C PRO A 163 7.78 22.66 33.18
N THR A 164 8.98 23.06 32.77
CA THR A 164 9.99 23.67 33.66
C THR A 164 9.74 25.15 33.94
N ASN A 165 8.74 25.77 33.30
CA ASN A 165 8.47 27.19 33.45
C ASN A 165 7.69 27.49 34.75
N LYS A 166 8.37 28.15 35.69
CA LYS A 166 7.80 28.48 37.01
C LYS A 166 6.53 29.34 36.95
N TRP A 167 6.39 30.22 35.96
CA TRP A 167 5.24 31.14 35.88
C TRP A 167 3.91 30.38 35.67
N ALA A 168 3.90 29.42 34.75
CA ALA A 168 2.70 28.63 34.50
C ALA A 168 2.41 27.68 35.68
N THR A 169 3.43 26.99 36.18
CA THR A 169 3.26 25.99 37.25
C THR A 169 2.82 26.60 38.57
N SER A 170 3.27 27.81 38.91
CA SER A 170 2.88 28.48 40.17
C SER A 170 1.49 29.10 40.10
N LEU A 171 1.08 29.63 38.95
CA LEU A 171 -0.19 30.36 38.84
C LEU A 171 -1.38 29.45 38.58
N ILE A 172 -1.17 28.27 38.00
CA ILE A 172 -2.27 27.36 37.66
C ILE A 172 -3.01 26.82 38.89
N THR A 173 -2.36 26.82 40.06
CA THR A 173 -2.91 26.38 41.35
C THR A 173 -3.54 27.52 42.16
N HIS A 174 -3.54 28.75 41.64
CA HIS A 174 -4.11 29.92 42.33
C HIS A 174 -5.62 29.74 42.56
N MET A 175 -6.15 30.26 43.68
CA MET A 175 -7.55 30.06 44.08
C MET A 175 -8.56 30.50 43.03
N ASP A 176 -8.28 31.60 42.31
CA ASP A 176 -9.06 32.09 41.16
C ASP A 176 -9.36 31.01 40.09
N TYR A 177 -8.55 29.95 40.02
CA TYR A 177 -8.64 28.90 39.01
C TYR A 177 -9.11 27.53 39.53
N GLN A 178 -9.32 27.36 40.84
CA GLN A 178 -9.75 26.09 41.42
C GLN A 178 -11.05 25.56 40.82
N LYS A 179 -12.02 26.45 40.55
CA LYS A 179 -13.29 26.07 39.91
C LYS A 179 -13.11 25.51 38.50
N TYR A 180 -12.07 25.95 37.77
CA TYR A 180 -11.77 25.41 36.44
C TYR A 180 -10.96 24.13 36.53
N SER A 181 -10.05 23.99 37.50
CA SER A 181 -9.23 22.77 37.64
C SER A 181 -10.06 21.52 37.85
N ILE A 182 -11.21 21.62 38.52
CA ILE A 182 -12.16 20.50 38.71
C ILE A 182 -12.59 19.90 37.37
N HIS A 183 -12.88 20.74 36.35
CA HIS A 183 -13.25 20.25 35.02
C HIS A 183 -12.11 19.54 34.29
N TYR A 184 -10.85 19.84 34.60
CA TYR A 184 -9.70 19.17 33.98
C TYR A 184 -9.34 17.86 34.69
N GLN A 185 -10.02 17.57 35.81
CA GLN A 185 -9.95 16.30 36.54
C GLN A 185 -11.18 15.42 36.25
N SER A 186 -12.16 15.92 35.50
CA SER A 186 -13.35 15.15 35.13
C SER A 186 -13.04 14.09 34.08
N GLU A 187 -14.03 13.23 33.81
CA GLU A 187 -13.99 12.29 32.69
C GLU A 187 -13.72 13.00 31.35
N ILE A 188 -13.05 12.28 30.45
CA ILE A 188 -12.48 12.84 29.22
C ILE A 188 -13.56 13.32 28.25
N GLU A 189 -14.76 12.74 28.28
CA GLU A 189 -15.92 13.11 27.46
C GLU A 189 -16.48 14.47 27.87
N THR A 190 -16.54 14.71 29.18
CA THR A 190 -16.91 16.02 29.72
C THR A 190 -15.86 17.05 29.33
N LEU A 191 -14.57 16.67 29.44
CA LEU A 191 -13.46 17.54 29.07
C LEU A 191 -13.42 17.82 27.56
N LEU A 192 -13.82 16.88 26.71
CA LEU A 192 -13.94 17.06 25.26
C LEU A 192 -14.92 18.17 24.88
N THR A 193 -15.98 18.34 25.67
CA THR A 193 -16.95 19.42 25.47
C THR A 193 -16.43 20.73 26.07
N TYR A 194 -15.76 20.65 27.22
CA TYR A 194 -15.31 21.82 27.98
C TYR A 194 -14.04 22.48 27.42
N ASP A 195 -13.03 21.71 27.06
CA ASP A 195 -11.79 22.14 26.41
C ASP A 195 -11.34 21.06 25.39
N PRO A 196 -11.88 21.11 24.17
CA PRO A 196 -11.58 20.12 23.13
C PRO A 196 -10.09 20.02 22.78
N LEU A 197 -9.34 21.11 22.94
CA LEU A 197 -7.92 21.17 22.59
C LEU A 197 -7.08 20.44 23.64
N TYR A 198 -7.31 20.74 24.92
CA TYR A 198 -6.63 20.03 26.00
C TYR A 198 -7.02 18.55 26.01
N ALA A 199 -8.32 18.24 25.82
CA ALA A 199 -8.80 16.87 25.75
C ALA A 199 -8.08 16.07 24.66
N GLU A 200 -7.92 16.61 23.45
CA GLU A 200 -7.17 15.94 22.37
C GLU A 200 -5.73 15.58 22.78
N ASN A 201 -5.04 16.50 23.46
CA ASN A 201 -3.69 16.23 23.95
C ASN A 201 -3.67 15.03 24.88
N GLN A 202 -4.65 14.94 25.80
CA GLN A 202 -4.79 13.81 26.71
C GLN A 202 -5.15 12.51 25.99
N LEU A 203 -6.02 12.57 24.97
CA LEU A 203 -6.34 11.41 24.14
C LEU A 203 -5.08 10.86 23.44
N TYR A 204 -4.25 11.72 22.87
CA TYR A 204 -2.99 11.32 22.22
C TYR A 204 -1.96 10.70 23.17
N LEU A 205 -1.96 11.11 24.44
CA LEU A 205 -1.07 10.59 25.47
C LEU A 205 -1.51 9.21 25.98
N HIS A 206 -2.81 8.93 26.03
CA HIS A 206 -3.39 7.70 26.60
C HIS A 206 -4.10 6.80 25.58
N LYS A 207 -3.82 7.01 24.28
CA LYS A 207 -4.44 6.32 23.13
C LYS A 207 -4.26 4.79 23.10
N GLU A 208 -3.51 4.21 24.02
CA GLU A 208 -3.31 2.76 24.11
C GLU A 208 -4.56 2.03 24.62
N THR A 209 -5.46 2.74 25.31
CA THR A 209 -6.75 2.19 25.75
C THR A 209 -7.83 2.34 24.69
N ASP A 210 -8.69 1.32 24.55
CA ASP A 210 -9.70 1.26 23.47
C ASP A 210 -10.69 2.42 23.52
N HIS A 211 -11.17 2.72 24.72
CA HIS A 211 -12.12 3.80 24.93
C HIS A 211 -11.55 5.15 24.49
N ILE A 212 -10.32 5.45 24.91
CA ILE A 212 -9.62 6.68 24.54
C ILE A 212 -9.34 6.72 23.03
N TYR A 213 -8.94 5.59 22.44
CA TYR A 213 -8.71 5.50 21.00
C TYR A 213 -10.00 5.74 20.20
N ALA A 214 -11.12 5.15 20.61
CA ALA A 214 -12.42 5.35 19.98
C ALA A 214 -12.88 6.81 20.06
N LEU A 215 -12.69 7.47 21.22
CA LEU A 215 -12.97 8.90 21.39
C LEU A 215 -12.07 9.76 20.50
N LEU A 216 -10.78 9.43 20.37
CA LEU A 216 -9.87 10.12 19.47
C LEU A 216 -10.36 9.99 18.02
N GLN A 217 -10.67 8.78 17.56
CA GLN A 217 -11.18 8.54 16.21
C GLN A 217 -12.48 9.32 15.95
N LYS A 218 -13.42 9.32 16.89
CA LYS A 218 -14.66 10.10 16.80
C LYS A 218 -14.37 11.60 16.63
N LYS A 219 -13.46 12.14 17.44
CA LYS A 219 -13.06 13.55 17.36
C LYS A 219 -12.42 13.88 16.01
N LEU A 220 -11.45 13.09 15.57
CA LEU A 220 -10.76 13.31 14.29
C LEU A 220 -11.74 13.28 13.10
N ARG A 221 -12.67 12.31 13.09
CA ARG A 221 -13.74 12.23 12.08
C ARG A 221 -14.65 13.46 12.09
N SER A 222 -15.03 13.95 13.27
CA SER A 222 -15.87 15.15 13.41
C SER A 222 -15.20 16.43 12.90
N GLU A 223 -13.87 16.45 12.81
CA GLU A 223 -13.08 17.56 12.28
C GLU A 223 -12.59 17.30 10.84
N SER A 224 -13.14 16.30 10.15
CA SER A 224 -12.76 15.92 8.79
C SER A 224 -11.28 15.59 8.61
N ARG A 225 -10.62 15.08 9.66
CA ARG A 225 -9.20 14.66 9.65
C ARG A 225 -9.03 13.20 9.25
N ILE A 226 -9.61 12.83 8.10
CA ILE A 226 -9.73 11.44 7.65
C ILE A 226 -8.37 10.77 7.40
N ILE A 227 -7.39 11.49 6.85
CA ILE A 227 -6.06 10.93 6.61
C ILE A 227 -5.34 10.61 7.93
N GLU A 228 -5.49 11.47 8.93
CA GLU A 228 -4.95 11.25 10.28
C GLU A 228 -5.63 10.04 10.96
N CYS A 229 -6.96 9.92 10.85
CA CYS A 229 -7.71 8.74 11.29
C CYS A 229 -7.16 7.44 10.70
N LEU A 230 -7.04 7.40 9.36
CA LEU A 230 -6.63 6.21 8.63
C LEU A 230 -5.18 5.85 8.96
N SER A 231 -4.29 6.84 9.04
CA SER A 231 -2.89 6.65 9.45
C SER A 231 -2.77 6.00 10.83
N LEU A 232 -3.59 6.46 11.78
CA LEU A 232 -3.66 5.87 13.12
C LEU A 232 -4.13 4.41 13.07
N HIS A 233 -5.21 4.11 12.34
CA HIS A 233 -5.70 2.73 12.20
C HIS A 233 -4.66 1.81 11.56
N CYS A 234 -3.99 2.24 10.48
CA CYS A 234 -2.93 1.47 9.84
C CYS A 234 -1.77 1.16 10.80
N ASN A 235 -1.35 2.16 11.59
CA ASN A 235 -0.31 1.98 12.60
C ASN A 235 -0.75 0.99 13.70
N TYR A 236 -1.99 1.11 14.18
CA TYR A 236 -2.53 0.25 15.24
C TYR A 236 -2.75 -1.19 14.81
N LEU A 237 -3.16 -1.39 13.55
CA LEU A 237 -3.33 -2.71 12.96
C LEU A 237 -2.01 -3.50 12.96
N SER A 238 -0.87 -2.80 12.86
CA SER A 238 0.46 -3.40 12.90
C SER A 238 0.94 -3.71 14.33
N THR A 239 0.52 -2.92 15.32
CA THR A 239 0.97 -3.07 16.72
C THR A 239 0.03 -3.89 17.61
N ASN A 240 -1.23 -4.06 17.23
CA ASN A 240 -2.27 -4.70 18.05
C ASN A 240 -3.03 -5.81 17.27
N PRO A 241 -2.40 -6.97 17.05
CA PRO A 241 -2.97 -8.02 16.20
C PRO A 241 -4.29 -8.62 16.72
N GLN A 242 -4.54 -8.56 18.03
CA GLN A 242 -5.76 -9.10 18.65
C GLN A 242 -7.04 -8.36 18.25
N LYS A 243 -6.92 -7.10 17.81
CA LYS A 243 -8.05 -6.25 17.39
C LYS A 243 -8.06 -5.98 15.90
N PHE A 244 -7.42 -6.87 15.15
CA PHE A 244 -7.27 -6.73 13.72
C PHE A 244 -8.63 -6.54 13.02
N ASP A 245 -9.63 -7.36 13.35
CA ASP A 245 -10.91 -7.35 12.65
C ASP A 245 -11.66 -6.01 12.82
N ASP A 246 -11.66 -5.45 14.03
CA ASP A 246 -12.30 -4.15 14.33
C ASP A 246 -11.63 -3.01 13.56
N TYR A 247 -10.30 -2.90 13.66
CA TYR A 247 -9.55 -1.84 12.99
C TYR A 247 -9.58 -1.99 11.48
N PHE A 248 -9.54 -3.21 10.97
CA PHE A 248 -9.60 -3.46 9.54
C PHE A 248 -11.00 -3.20 8.97
N HIS A 249 -12.07 -3.45 9.74
CA HIS A 249 -13.42 -3.02 9.38
C HIS A 249 -13.53 -1.49 9.26
N ASP A 250 -12.99 -0.74 10.23
CA ASP A 250 -12.92 0.71 10.18
C ASP A 250 -12.13 1.22 8.97
N ILE A 251 -10.96 0.61 8.68
CA ILE A 251 -10.15 0.95 7.51
C ILE A 251 -10.97 0.76 6.22
N LYS A 252 -11.63 -0.39 6.05
CA LYS A 252 -12.47 -0.66 4.89
C LYS A 252 -13.55 0.41 4.72
N THR A 253 -14.21 0.78 5.81
CA THR A 253 -15.26 1.81 5.80
C THR A 253 -14.72 3.18 5.36
N ILE A 254 -13.55 3.57 5.86
CA ILE A 254 -12.89 4.84 5.48
C ILE A 254 -12.47 4.81 4.01
N LEU A 255 -11.86 3.71 3.54
CA LEU A 255 -11.42 3.55 2.16
C LEU A 255 -12.58 3.65 1.18
N GLN A 256 -13.68 2.93 1.42
CA GLN A 256 -14.86 2.93 0.57
C GLN A 256 -15.53 4.30 0.43
N SER A 257 -15.46 5.14 1.46
CA SER A 257 -16.18 6.42 1.51
C SER A 257 -15.34 7.62 1.07
N ASN A 258 -14.01 7.56 1.13
CA ASN A 258 -13.15 8.73 0.93
C ASN A 258 -12.05 8.56 -0.13
N PHE A 259 -11.83 7.35 -0.63
CA PHE A 259 -10.72 7.06 -1.54
C PHE A 259 -11.23 6.41 -2.83
N THR A 260 -10.50 6.67 -3.91
CA THR A 260 -10.75 5.99 -5.19
C THR A 260 -10.41 4.51 -5.09
N LYS A 261 -10.89 3.71 -6.06
CA LYS A 261 -10.57 2.28 -6.13
C LYS A 261 -9.06 2.03 -6.25
N GLN A 262 -8.35 2.83 -7.05
CA GLN A 262 -6.91 2.71 -7.21
C GLN A 262 -6.18 3.03 -5.90
N GLU A 263 -6.51 4.13 -5.23
CA GLU A 263 -5.91 4.47 -3.93
C GLU A 263 -6.19 3.38 -2.88
N THR A 264 -7.40 2.80 -2.90
CA THR A 264 -7.76 1.67 -2.03
C THR A 264 -6.86 0.47 -2.28
N ILE A 265 -6.64 0.09 -3.54
CA ILE A 265 -5.74 -1.00 -3.92
C ILE A 265 -4.32 -0.71 -3.43
N ASP A 266 -3.80 0.49 -3.68
CA ASP A 266 -2.44 0.85 -3.30
C ASP A 266 -2.24 0.83 -1.76
N ILE A 267 -3.24 1.29 -1.00
CA ILE A 267 -3.20 1.25 0.48
C ILE A 267 -3.26 -0.18 0.98
N LEU A 268 -4.17 -1.01 0.45
CA LEU A 268 -4.27 -2.43 0.82
C LEU A 268 -2.98 -3.19 0.48
N TYR A 269 -2.33 -2.87 -0.63
CA TYR A 269 -1.05 -3.46 -1.02
C TYR A 269 0.07 -3.13 -0.02
N ILE A 270 0.12 -1.88 0.47
CA ILE A 270 1.07 -1.48 1.52
C ILE A 270 0.78 -2.22 2.83
N LEU A 271 -0.48 -2.28 3.25
CA LEU A 271 -0.87 -3.00 4.46
C LEU A 271 -0.53 -4.49 4.37
N TYR A 272 -0.75 -5.10 3.20
CA TYR A 272 -0.40 -6.49 2.92
C TYR A 272 1.10 -6.77 3.09
N ASN A 273 1.94 -5.86 2.59
CA ASN A 273 3.40 -6.01 2.67
C ASN A 273 3.98 -5.71 4.05
N GLN A 274 3.33 -4.85 4.84
CA GLN A 274 3.75 -4.53 6.20
C GLN A 274 3.29 -5.56 7.23
N GLN A 275 2.25 -6.34 6.93
CA GLN A 275 1.68 -7.25 7.92
C GLN A 275 2.55 -8.48 8.15
N SER A 276 2.94 -8.70 9.41
CA SER A 276 3.81 -9.80 9.81
C SER A 276 3.05 -11.07 10.20
N PHE A 277 1.82 -10.93 10.69
CA PHE A 277 1.00 -12.07 11.09
C PHE A 277 0.30 -12.71 9.89
N ILE A 278 0.55 -14.00 9.65
CA ILE A 278 0.06 -14.73 8.47
C ILE A 278 -1.47 -14.68 8.38
N GLU A 279 -2.20 -14.94 9.47
CA GLU A 279 -3.67 -14.92 9.50
C GLU A 279 -4.23 -13.56 9.04
N ASN A 280 -3.72 -12.47 9.62
CA ASN A 280 -4.13 -11.12 9.28
C ASN A 280 -3.72 -10.75 7.84
N LYS A 281 -2.55 -11.19 7.41
CA LYS A 281 -2.07 -10.99 6.04
C LYS A 281 -3.00 -11.67 5.03
N THR A 282 -3.47 -12.89 5.31
CA THR A 282 -4.47 -13.60 4.48
C THR A 282 -5.78 -12.82 4.39
N LYS A 283 -6.30 -12.29 5.51
CA LYS A 283 -7.51 -11.45 5.50
C LYS A 283 -7.35 -10.20 4.62
N ILE A 284 -6.21 -9.51 4.69
CA ILE A 284 -5.92 -8.36 3.81
C ILE A 284 -5.85 -8.82 2.35
N GLN A 285 -5.17 -9.96 2.09
CA GLN A 285 -4.99 -10.52 0.75
C GLN A 285 -6.33 -10.81 0.08
N GLU A 286 -7.28 -11.44 0.76
CA GLU A 286 -8.60 -11.75 0.23
C GLU A 286 -9.33 -10.49 -0.27
N HIS A 287 -9.30 -9.43 0.54
CA HIS A 287 -9.89 -8.14 0.16
C HIS A 287 -9.15 -7.49 -1.01
N LEU A 288 -7.82 -7.48 -0.98
CA LEU A 288 -7.00 -6.94 -2.07
C LEU A 288 -7.28 -7.67 -3.39
N LEU A 289 -7.31 -9.01 -3.39
CA LEU A 289 -7.61 -9.83 -4.57
C LEU A 289 -9.01 -9.55 -5.12
N SER A 290 -10.00 -9.33 -4.25
CA SER A 290 -11.36 -8.98 -4.69
C SER A 290 -11.40 -7.65 -5.46
N HIS A 291 -10.63 -6.65 -5.02
CA HIS A 291 -10.51 -5.37 -5.71
C HIS A 291 -9.74 -5.51 -7.03
N LEU A 292 -8.60 -6.20 -7.03
CA LEU A 292 -7.81 -6.44 -8.24
C LEU A 292 -8.62 -7.19 -9.31
N LYS A 293 -9.41 -8.19 -8.90
CA LYS A 293 -10.32 -8.91 -9.80
C LYS A 293 -11.34 -7.98 -10.43
N SER A 294 -11.96 -7.10 -9.62
CA SER A 294 -12.97 -6.16 -10.12
C SER A 294 -12.40 -5.16 -11.14
N GLU A 295 -11.11 -4.80 -11.01
CA GLU A 295 -10.40 -3.90 -11.92
C GLU A 295 -9.64 -4.64 -13.04
N LYS A 296 -9.79 -5.97 -13.13
CA LYS A 296 -9.13 -6.84 -14.13
C LYS A 296 -7.60 -6.71 -14.14
N LEU A 297 -7.00 -6.47 -12.98
CA LEU A 297 -5.54 -6.35 -12.81
C LEU A 297 -4.90 -7.73 -12.61
N TYR A 298 -4.99 -8.58 -13.64
CA TYR A 298 -4.57 -9.99 -13.58
C TYR A 298 -3.08 -10.19 -13.29
N LYS A 299 -2.22 -9.26 -13.72
CA LYS A 299 -0.79 -9.31 -13.43
C LYS A 299 -0.51 -9.19 -11.93
N ASP A 300 -1.18 -8.26 -11.26
CA ASP A 300 -1.00 -8.04 -9.82
C ASP A 300 -1.57 -9.20 -9.00
N ILE A 301 -2.71 -9.78 -9.44
CA ILE A 301 -3.26 -11.02 -8.87
C ILE A 301 -2.22 -12.14 -8.93
N PHE A 302 -1.62 -12.35 -10.10
CA PHE A 302 -0.58 -13.36 -10.30
C PHE A 302 0.60 -13.14 -9.35
N MET A 303 1.16 -11.92 -9.28
CA MET A 303 2.30 -11.63 -8.40
C MET A 303 1.96 -11.89 -6.92
N ILE A 304 0.81 -11.43 -6.44
CA ILE A 304 0.41 -11.61 -5.03
C ILE A 304 0.26 -13.09 -4.66
N LEU A 305 -0.33 -13.90 -5.53
CA LEU A 305 -0.57 -15.31 -5.28
C LEU A 305 0.69 -16.17 -5.44
N THR A 306 1.67 -15.74 -6.24
CA THR A 306 2.87 -16.53 -6.55
C THR A 306 4.10 -16.18 -5.72
N GLU A 307 4.24 -14.93 -5.29
CA GLU A 307 5.40 -14.48 -4.48
C GLU A 307 5.34 -14.92 -3.01
N ASN A 308 4.18 -15.34 -2.52
CA ASN A 308 3.97 -15.63 -1.11
C ASN A 308 3.85 -17.13 -0.84
N LYS A 309 4.57 -17.62 0.17
CA LYS A 309 4.51 -19.01 0.66
C LYS A 309 3.24 -19.32 1.47
N ILE A 310 2.18 -18.52 1.32
CA ILE A 310 0.91 -18.73 2.02
C ILE A 310 0.18 -19.83 1.25
N PRO A 311 -0.24 -20.93 1.90
CA PRO A 311 -1.05 -21.95 1.25
C PRO A 311 -2.30 -21.33 0.64
N GLN A 312 -2.50 -21.54 -0.67
CA GLN A 312 -3.63 -20.98 -1.40
C GLN A 312 -4.92 -21.72 -1.03
N THR A 313 -6.01 -20.97 -0.85
CA THR A 313 -7.35 -21.56 -0.73
C THR A 313 -7.87 -21.99 -2.12
N LEU A 314 -8.87 -22.88 -2.15
CA LEU A 314 -9.46 -23.35 -3.42
C LEU A 314 -9.91 -22.19 -4.33
N ASN A 315 -10.51 -21.15 -3.74
CA ASN A 315 -10.97 -19.97 -4.47
C ASN A 315 -9.81 -19.14 -5.03
N GLN A 316 -8.69 -19.06 -4.31
CA GLN A 316 -7.48 -18.38 -4.77
C GLN A 316 -6.83 -19.12 -5.93
N THR A 317 -6.83 -20.46 -5.90
CA THR A 317 -6.35 -21.28 -7.02
C THR A 317 -7.19 -21.05 -8.27
N ASP A 318 -8.53 -21.02 -8.15
CA ASP A 318 -9.40 -20.72 -9.30
C ASP A 318 -9.16 -19.31 -9.84
N LEU A 319 -8.92 -18.33 -8.96
CA LEU A 319 -8.55 -16.97 -9.35
C LEU A 319 -7.18 -16.90 -10.04
N LEU A 320 -6.21 -17.71 -9.60
CA LEU A 320 -4.90 -17.82 -10.25
C LEU A 320 -5.03 -18.39 -11.66
N ILE A 321 -5.83 -19.45 -11.83
CA ILE A 321 -6.14 -20.04 -13.13
C ILE A 321 -6.77 -18.98 -14.06
N GLU A 322 -7.75 -18.23 -13.56
CA GLU A 322 -8.38 -17.13 -14.29
C GLU A 322 -7.34 -16.06 -14.69
N ALA A 323 -6.46 -15.66 -13.77
CA ALA A 323 -5.41 -14.67 -14.06
C ALA A 323 -4.43 -15.15 -15.14
N ILE A 324 -3.94 -16.39 -15.05
CA ILE A 324 -3.02 -16.98 -16.04
C ILE A 324 -3.66 -17.02 -17.42
N ALA A 325 -4.95 -17.35 -17.52
CA ALA A 325 -5.66 -17.40 -18.79
C ALA A 325 -5.66 -16.04 -19.52
N HIS A 326 -5.58 -14.94 -18.79
CA HIS A 326 -5.53 -13.57 -19.31
C HIS A 326 -4.12 -13.00 -19.50
N LEU A 327 -3.07 -13.73 -19.13
CA LEU A 327 -1.68 -13.28 -19.23
C LEU A 327 -0.96 -14.01 -20.37
N ASP A 328 -0.08 -13.27 -21.04
CA ASP A 328 0.85 -13.84 -22.04
C ASP A 328 2.06 -14.47 -21.35
N ALA A 329 2.74 -15.40 -22.03
CA ALA A 329 3.94 -16.06 -21.50
C ALA A 329 5.02 -15.09 -21.00
N LYS A 330 5.21 -13.94 -21.68
CA LYS A 330 6.19 -12.91 -21.29
C LYS A 330 5.85 -12.22 -19.96
N ALA A 331 4.58 -12.21 -19.56
CA ALA A 331 4.14 -11.62 -18.31
C ALA A 331 4.32 -12.58 -17.12
N LEU A 332 4.43 -13.89 -17.39
CA LEU A 332 4.66 -14.94 -16.40
C LEU A 332 6.17 -15.11 -16.22
N SER A 333 6.69 -14.73 -15.05
CA SER A 333 8.11 -14.94 -14.74
C SER A 333 8.31 -16.32 -14.12
N PHE A 334 8.42 -17.35 -14.95
CA PHE A 334 8.60 -18.75 -14.52
C PHE A 334 9.88 -19.00 -13.69
N ASP A 335 10.86 -18.11 -13.78
CA ASP A 335 12.06 -18.15 -12.92
C ASP A 335 11.76 -17.76 -11.45
N THR A 336 10.73 -16.94 -11.23
CA THR A 336 10.31 -16.50 -9.88
C THR A 336 9.15 -17.35 -9.36
N PHE A 337 8.25 -17.76 -10.24
CA PHE A 337 7.14 -18.64 -9.92
C PHE A 337 7.58 -20.10 -10.08
N LEU A 338 7.94 -20.74 -8.96
CA LEU A 338 8.41 -22.12 -8.93
C LEU A 338 7.25 -23.10 -8.70
N ALA A 339 7.28 -24.25 -9.38
CA ALA A 339 6.28 -25.30 -9.22
C ALA A 339 6.18 -25.84 -7.78
N GLU A 340 7.24 -25.71 -6.98
CA GLU A 340 7.25 -26.06 -5.55
C GLU A 340 6.13 -25.36 -4.77
N ASN A 341 5.77 -24.13 -5.17
CA ASN A 341 4.74 -23.33 -4.53
C ASN A 341 3.32 -23.89 -4.76
N LEU A 342 3.17 -24.86 -5.68
CA LEU A 342 1.87 -25.45 -6.03
C LEU A 342 1.54 -26.73 -5.26
N THR A 343 2.50 -27.25 -4.48
CA THR A 343 2.41 -28.54 -3.78
C THR A 343 1.27 -28.64 -2.77
N SER A 344 0.75 -27.51 -2.26
CA SER A 344 -0.35 -27.48 -1.29
C SER A 344 -1.76 -27.56 -1.91
N THR A 345 -1.86 -27.66 -3.24
CA THR A 345 -3.14 -27.62 -3.97
C THR A 345 -3.75 -29.02 -4.13
N ASN A 346 -5.07 -29.14 -4.12
CA ASN A 346 -5.74 -30.41 -4.46
C ASN A 346 -5.42 -30.82 -5.91
N ASN A 347 -5.12 -32.11 -6.11
CA ASN A 347 -4.84 -32.74 -7.41
C ASN A 347 -5.74 -32.30 -8.57
N GLN A 348 -7.07 -32.17 -8.36
CA GLN A 348 -7.98 -31.78 -9.44
C GLN A 348 -7.76 -30.34 -9.91
N GLN A 349 -7.59 -29.41 -8.97
CA GLN A 349 -7.30 -28.02 -9.30
C GLN A 349 -5.87 -27.85 -9.78
N LEU A 350 -4.92 -28.61 -9.23
CA LEU A 350 -3.54 -28.60 -9.67
C LEU A 350 -3.42 -29.06 -11.13
N GLU A 351 -4.14 -30.11 -11.53
CA GLU A 351 -4.20 -30.54 -12.93
C GLU A 351 -4.74 -29.42 -13.83
N LYS A 352 -5.86 -28.79 -13.45
CA LYS A 352 -6.43 -27.67 -14.20
C LYS A 352 -5.45 -26.50 -14.32
N LEU A 353 -4.73 -26.19 -13.24
CA LEU A 353 -3.71 -25.15 -13.21
C LEU A 353 -2.53 -25.48 -14.13
N ILE A 354 -1.99 -26.70 -14.05
CA ILE A 354 -0.89 -27.15 -14.91
C ILE A 354 -1.30 -27.11 -16.37
N VAL A 355 -2.47 -27.66 -16.72
CA VAL A 355 -2.99 -27.62 -18.11
C VAL A 355 -3.15 -26.18 -18.61
N THR A 356 -3.48 -25.23 -17.73
CA THR A 356 -3.59 -23.80 -18.11
C THR A 356 -2.20 -23.15 -18.28
N LEU A 357 -1.20 -23.58 -17.51
CA LEU A 357 0.17 -23.06 -17.56
C LEU A 357 1.00 -23.62 -18.71
N LEU A 358 0.84 -24.90 -19.04
CA LEU A 358 1.65 -25.61 -20.03
C LEU A 358 1.76 -24.88 -21.38
N PRO A 359 0.67 -24.37 -21.99
CA PRO A 359 0.78 -23.61 -23.23
C PRO A 359 1.73 -22.42 -23.13
N ARG A 360 1.69 -21.70 -22.00
CA ARG A 360 2.48 -20.48 -21.80
C ARG A 360 3.93 -20.82 -21.51
N LEU A 361 4.16 -21.97 -20.89
CA LEU A 361 5.49 -22.47 -20.62
C LEU A 361 6.17 -22.94 -21.91
N PHE A 362 5.43 -23.64 -22.79
CA PHE A 362 5.92 -24.03 -24.12
C PHE A 362 6.05 -22.89 -25.13
N GLU A 363 5.33 -21.78 -24.94
CA GLU A 363 5.54 -20.54 -25.71
C GLU A 363 6.92 -19.90 -25.40
N ALA A 364 7.42 -20.06 -24.17
CA ALA A 364 8.65 -19.42 -23.71
C ALA A 364 9.86 -20.37 -23.66
N HIS A 365 9.62 -21.68 -23.50
CA HIS A 365 10.65 -22.65 -23.16
C HIS A 365 10.42 -24.02 -23.82
N ASP A 366 11.45 -24.85 -23.86
CA ASP A 366 11.41 -26.20 -24.43
C ASP A 366 10.91 -27.26 -23.43
N ILE A 367 10.80 -28.51 -23.89
CA ILE A 367 10.39 -29.65 -23.05
C ILE A 367 11.36 -29.90 -21.89
N LYS A 368 12.66 -29.67 -22.08
CA LYS A 368 13.67 -29.89 -21.05
C LYS A 368 13.52 -28.93 -19.90
N TYR A 369 13.34 -27.64 -20.19
CA TYR A 369 13.02 -26.63 -19.18
C TYR A 369 11.68 -26.96 -18.51
N THR A 370 10.64 -27.25 -19.29
CA THR A 370 9.30 -27.59 -18.78
C THR A 370 9.33 -28.75 -17.78
N TYR A 371 10.02 -29.83 -18.13
CA TYR A 371 10.23 -30.98 -17.25
C TYR A 371 10.96 -30.60 -15.96
N ASN A 372 12.05 -29.84 -16.08
CA ASN A 372 12.83 -29.41 -14.91
C ASN A 372 12.03 -28.48 -13.99
N TRP A 373 11.22 -27.59 -14.56
CA TRP A 373 10.34 -26.70 -13.79
C TRP A 373 9.27 -27.50 -13.04
N LEU A 374 8.65 -28.50 -13.68
CA LEU A 374 7.65 -29.38 -13.07
C LEU A 374 8.24 -30.46 -12.15
N LYS A 375 9.57 -30.63 -12.10
CA LYS A 375 10.27 -31.66 -11.33
C LYS A 375 9.77 -31.81 -9.89
N PRO A 376 9.50 -30.74 -9.12
CA PRO A 376 8.99 -30.84 -7.76
C PRO A 376 7.65 -31.56 -7.64
N LEU A 377 6.81 -31.51 -8.68
CA LEU A 377 5.47 -32.10 -8.72
C LEU A 377 5.48 -33.53 -9.28
N MET A 378 6.62 -34.04 -9.75
CA MET A 378 6.72 -35.33 -10.44
C MET A 378 6.33 -36.54 -9.60
N HIS A 379 6.33 -36.42 -8.27
CA HIS A 379 5.84 -37.49 -7.38
C HIS A 379 4.31 -37.63 -7.42
N MET A 380 3.59 -36.63 -7.94
CA MET A 380 2.15 -36.64 -8.08
C MET A 380 1.74 -37.39 -9.37
N SER A 381 0.72 -38.25 -9.27
CA SER A 381 0.19 -38.99 -10.42
C SER A 381 -0.90 -38.19 -11.12
N LEU A 382 -0.51 -37.09 -11.75
CA LEU A 382 -1.40 -36.25 -12.55
C LEU A 382 -1.27 -36.58 -14.05
N PRO A 383 -2.36 -36.57 -14.84
CA PRO A 383 -2.30 -36.87 -16.27
C PRO A 383 -1.30 -35.99 -17.02
N SER A 384 -1.40 -34.67 -16.89
CA SER A 384 -0.49 -33.72 -17.53
C SER A 384 0.99 -33.97 -17.17
N ILE A 385 1.29 -34.24 -15.90
CA ILE A 385 2.65 -34.54 -15.43
C ILE A 385 3.18 -35.83 -16.05
N ASN A 386 2.35 -36.87 -16.14
CA ASN A 386 2.76 -38.14 -16.75
C ASN A 386 3.01 -37.99 -18.25
N THR A 387 2.22 -37.17 -18.95
CA THR A 387 2.47 -36.80 -20.35
C THR A 387 3.83 -36.10 -20.49
N ILE A 388 4.12 -35.10 -19.67
CA ILE A 388 5.42 -34.39 -19.69
C ILE A 388 6.60 -35.32 -19.41
N LYS A 389 6.46 -36.28 -18.48
CA LYS A 389 7.52 -37.29 -18.22
C LYS A 389 7.82 -38.11 -19.47
N LYS A 390 6.78 -38.65 -20.13
CA LYS A 390 6.93 -39.42 -21.37
C LYS A 390 7.59 -38.58 -22.46
N MET A 391 7.13 -37.35 -22.65
CA MET A 391 7.71 -36.42 -23.63
C MET A 391 9.21 -36.18 -23.37
N TYR A 392 9.62 -36.01 -22.11
CA TYR A 392 11.01 -35.85 -21.75
C TYR A 392 11.85 -37.12 -21.97
N GLU A 393 11.30 -38.29 -21.69
CA GLU A 393 11.98 -39.58 -21.93
C GLU A 393 12.26 -39.81 -23.43
N ILE A 394 11.37 -39.37 -24.31
CA ILE A 394 11.49 -39.58 -25.76
C ILE A 394 12.07 -38.38 -26.51
N SER A 395 12.34 -37.25 -25.85
CA SER A 395 12.69 -35.99 -26.53
C SER A 395 13.99 -36.04 -27.32
N GLU A 396 14.89 -36.95 -26.99
CA GLU A 396 16.19 -37.16 -27.66
C GLU A 396 16.15 -38.31 -28.67
N GLU A 397 14.98 -38.91 -28.92
CA GLU A 397 14.79 -40.03 -29.86
C GLU A 397 14.14 -39.54 -31.16
N PRO A 398 14.90 -39.38 -32.27
CA PRO A 398 14.36 -38.89 -33.54
C PRO A 398 13.28 -39.80 -34.15
N ASP A 399 13.33 -41.10 -33.87
CA ASP A 399 12.36 -42.06 -34.42
C ASP A 399 10.99 -42.00 -33.72
N LYS A 400 10.85 -41.20 -32.65
CA LYS A 400 9.63 -41.05 -31.86
C LYS A 400 8.91 -39.72 -32.10
N GLN A 401 9.20 -39.02 -33.21
CA GLN A 401 8.55 -37.74 -33.51
C GLN A 401 7.04 -37.87 -33.69
N LEU A 402 6.54 -38.97 -34.26
CA LEU A 402 5.09 -39.26 -34.28
C LEU A 402 4.50 -39.29 -32.86
N ASP A 403 5.09 -40.07 -31.95
CA ASP A 403 4.63 -40.19 -30.56
C ASP A 403 4.70 -38.83 -29.84
N MET A 404 5.79 -38.07 -30.05
CA MET A 404 5.97 -36.73 -29.49
C MET A 404 4.90 -35.75 -29.98
N GLY A 405 4.55 -35.80 -31.28
CA GLY A 405 3.49 -34.99 -31.88
C GLY A 405 2.11 -35.30 -31.30
N GLU A 406 1.81 -36.58 -31.06
CA GLU A 406 0.56 -37.00 -30.39
C GLU A 406 0.48 -36.46 -28.95
N LEU A 407 1.58 -36.53 -28.19
CA LEU A 407 1.64 -35.98 -26.83
C LEU A 407 1.49 -34.44 -26.81
N TYR A 408 2.11 -33.73 -27.75
CA TYR A 408 1.89 -32.28 -27.90
C TYR A 408 0.43 -31.95 -28.23
N TYR A 409 -0.22 -32.76 -29.07
CA TYR A 409 -1.65 -32.62 -29.37
C TYR A 409 -2.53 -32.84 -28.14
N GLU A 410 -2.25 -33.84 -27.31
CA GLU A 410 -2.97 -34.08 -26.04
C GLU A 410 -2.91 -32.86 -25.10
N LEU A 411 -1.77 -32.15 -25.08
CA LEU A 411 -1.57 -30.92 -24.32
C LEU A 411 -2.05 -29.64 -25.04
N LYS A 412 -2.77 -29.81 -26.17
CA LYS A 412 -3.27 -28.72 -27.04
C LYS A 412 -2.19 -27.77 -27.55
N GLN A 413 -0.96 -28.25 -27.68
CA GLN A 413 0.18 -27.52 -28.25
C GLN A 413 0.25 -27.76 -29.75
N LEU A 414 -0.74 -27.23 -30.47
CA LEU A 414 -0.91 -27.51 -31.90
C LEU A 414 0.30 -27.13 -32.77
N PRO A 415 0.96 -25.97 -32.57
CA PRO A 415 2.14 -25.62 -33.36
C PRO A 415 3.27 -26.65 -33.22
N GLN A 416 3.60 -27.03 -31.98
CA GLN A 416 4.65 -28.00 -31.68
C GLN A 416 4.29 -29.41 -32.19
N ALA A 417 3.01 -29.79 -32.14
CA ALA A 417 2.54 -31.04 -32.72
C ALA A 417 2.73 -31.07 -34.24
N ILE A 418 2.41 -29.97 -34.93
CA ILE A 418 2.63 -29.83 -36.38
C ILE A 418 4.11 -30.00 -36.71
N ASP A 419 5.01 -29.33 -36.00
CA ASP A 419 6.44 -29.42 -36.23
C ASP A 419 6.96 -30.86 -36.09
N CYS A 420 6.53 -31.59 -35.06
CA CYS A 420 6.85 -33.01 -34.88
C CYS A 420 6.36 -33.87 -36.04
N PHE A 421 5.11 -33.69 -36.50
CA PHE A 421 4.57 -34.48 -37.61
C PHE A 421 5.22 -34.15 -38.95
N LEU A 422 5.61 -32.89 -39.18
CA LEU A 422 6.41 -32.51 -40.35
C LEU A 422 7.77 -33.21 -40.32
N TRP A 423 8.43 -33.22 -39.16
CA TRP A 423 9.72 -33.87 -39.01
C TRP A 423 9.64 -35.40 -39.22
N ASP A 424 8.59 -36.05 -38.73
CA ASP A 424 8.40 -37.50 -38.95
C ASP A 424 8.22 -37.84 -40.44
N ILE A 425 7.54 -36.99 -41.22
CA ILE A 425 7.41 -37.16 -42.68
C ILE A 425 8.77 -37.04 -43.37
N GLU A 426 9.58 -36.07 -42.96
CA GLU A 426 10.93 -35.88 -43.52
C GLU A 426 11.82 -37.10 -43.24
N MET A 427 11.72 -37.69 -42.04
CA MET A 427 12.51 -38.85 -41.63
C MET A 427 11.98 -40.16 -42.21
N ASN A 428 10.65 -40.32 -42.29
CA ASN A 428 9.96 -41.53 -42.72
C ASN A 428 8.91 -41.23 -43.82
N PRO A 429 9.32 -40.95 -45.07
CA PRO A 429 8.40 -40.48 -46.13
C PRO A 429 7.30 -41.48 -46.54
N THR A 430 7.47 -42.76 -46.21
CA THR A 430 6.49 -43.82 -46.51
C THR A 430 5.45 -43.98 -45.40
N ASN A 431 5.67 -43.39 -44.22
CA ASN A 431 4.73 -43.45 -43.12
C ASN A 431 3.57 -42.47 -43.37
N SER A 432 2.37 -43.01 -43.57
CA SER A 432 1.18 -42.20 -43.85
C SER A 432 0.51 -41.62 -42.59
N SER A 433 0.91 -42.06 -41.39
CA SER A 433 0.28 -41.66 -40.12
C SER A 433 0.44 -40.17 -39.78
N PRO A 434 1.63 -39.55 -39.84
CA PRO A 434 1.80 -38.12 -39.55
C PRO A 434 1.01 -37.22 -40.52
N ILE A 435 0.86 -37.66 -41.78
CA ILE A 435 0.09 -36.91 -42.78
C ILE A 435 -1.39 -36.84 -42.40
N LYS A 436 -1.97 -37.93 -41.88
CA LYS A 436 -3.35 -37.91 -41.35
C LYS A 436 -3.49 -36.90 -40.22
N TRP A 437 -2.50 -36.84 -39.33
CA TRP A 437 -2.47 -35.86 -38.25
C TRP A 437 -2.40 -34.42 -38.78
N LEU A 438 -1.52 -34.12 -39.73
CA LEU A 438 -1.45 -32.78 -40.33
C LEU A 438 -2.76 -32.37 -41.01
N ILE A 439 -3.41 -33.26 -41.77
CA ILE A 439 -4.73 -32.98 -42.37
C ILE A 439 -5.75 -32.57 -41.30
N LYS A 440 -5.78 -33.31 -40.20
CA LYS A 440 -6.65 -33.05 -39.06
C LYS A 440 -6.33 -31.72 -38.40
N LEU A 441 -5.06 -31.47 -38.04
CA LEU A 441 -4.64 -30.26 -37.33
C LEU A 441 -4.85 -29.00 -38.15
N TYR A 442 -4.45 -29.00 -39.43
CA TYR A 442 -4.71 -27.86 -40.31
C TYR A 442 -6.21 -27.63 -40.52
N GLY A 443 -7.02 -28.71 -40.54
CA GLY A 443 -8.47 -28.61 -40.53
C GLY A 443 -9.03 -27.94 -39.27
N GLU A 444 -8.55 -28.33 -38.08
CA GLU A 444 -8.92 -27.75 -36.79
C GLU A 444 -8.51 -26.26 -36.67
N LEU A 445 -7.38 -25.88 -37.28
CA LEU A 445 -6.91 -24.50 -37.35
C LEU A 445 -7.61 -23.65 -38.42
N GLY A 446 -8.50 -24.23 -39.24
CA GLY A 446 -9.17 -23.55 -40.35
C GLY A 446 -8.29 -23.30 -41.59
N MET A 447 -7.10 -23.90 -41.64
CA MET A 447 -6.12 -23.82 -42.72
C MET A 447 -6.47 -24.82 -43.84
N THR A 448 -7.54 -24.50 -44.58
CA THR A 448 -8.16 -25.45 -45.52
C THR A 448 -7.31 -25.78 -46.74
N GLU A 449 -6.46 -24.87 -47.20
CA GLU A 449 -5.59 -25.11 -48.37
C GLU A 449 -4.43 -26.05 -48.03
N GLU A 450 -3.81 -25.85 -46.87
CA GLU A 450 -2.78 -26.72 -46.32
C GLU A 450 -3.35 -28.13 -46.07
N SER A 451 -4.54 -28.22 -45.46
CA SER A 451 -5.22 -29.50 -45.25
C SER A 451 -5.47 -30.25 -46.58
N LYS A 452 -5.94 -29.57 -47.63
CA LYS A 452 -6.11 -30.17 -48.98
C LYS A 452 -4.79 -30.63 -49.59
N THR A 453 -3.72 -29.86 -49.40
CA THR A 453 -2.38 -30.19 -49.90
C THR A 453 -1.90 -31.50 -49.28
N TYR A 454 -2.02 -31.65 -47.95
CA TYR A 454 -1.68 -32.91 -47.28
C TYR A 454 -2.63 -34.07 -47.64
N GLN A 455 -3.91 -33.80 -47.93
CA GLN A 455 -4.81 -34.84 -48.47
C GLN A 455 -4.37 -35.34 -49.84
N TYR A 456 -3.82 -34.48 -50.70
CA TYR A 456 -3.26 -34.90 -51.98
C TYR A 456 -2.02 -35.76 -51.77
N LEU A 457 -1.08 -35.30 -50.93
CA LEU A 457 0.13 -36.04 -50.59
C LEU A 457 -0.18 -37.43 -50.00
N TYR A 458 -1.18 -37.50 -49.12
CA TYR A 458 -1.66 -38.77 -48.54
C TYR A 458 -2.13 -39.76 -49.62
N LYS A 459 -2.86 -39.28 -50.63
CA LYS A 459 -3.32 -40.12 -51.76
C LYS A 459 -2.18 -40.59 -52.65
N GLU A 460 -1.12 -39.79 -52.81
CA GLU A 460 0.05 -40.20 -53.58
C GLU A 460 0.82 -41.31 -52.88
N ILE A 461 1.07 -41.17 -51.57
CA ILE A 461 1.78 -42.18 -50.78
C ILE A 461 1.00 -43.50 -50.71
N GLN A 462 -0.34 -43.45 -50.64
CA GLN A 462 -1.18 -44.64 -50.72
C GLN A 462 -1.14 -45.34 -52.08
N LYS A 463 -0.81 -44.64 -53.16
CA LYS A 463 -0.67 -45.22 -54.51
C LYS A 463 0.72 -45.80 -54.75
N SER A 464 1.73 -45.32 -54.03
CA SER A 464 3.13 -45.76 -54.15
C SER A 464 3.54 -46.83 -53.13
N SER A 465 2.69 -47.12 -52.15
CA SER A 465 2.82 -48.22 -51.19
C SER A 465 2.07 -49.44 -51.69
#